data_AF-A0A6V8LGA7-F1
#
_entry.id   AF-A0A6V8LGA7-F1
#
_cell.length_a   1.000
_cell.length_b   1.000
_cell.length_c   1.000
_cell.angle_alpha   90.00
_cell.angle_beta   90.00
_cell.angle_gamma   90.00
#
_symmetry.space_group_name_H-M   'P 1'
#
loop_
_entity.id
_entity.type
_entity.pdbx_description
1 polymer ?
#
loop_
_entity_poly.entity_id
_entity_poly.type
_entity_poly.pdbx_seq_one_letter_code
_entity_poly.pdbx_strand_id
1 'polypeptide(L)'
;MPFPSQVRVLATVDEDTMLRGTRGSLGHPGHGDSHPVSWCQYYDGGRSWVTTLGHAVDAWTDAPTEGDAYFLAHVLGGIESAMGRAPFCR
;
A
#
# COMPACT_ATOMS: atom_id res chain seq x y z
N MET A 1 -9.95 5.49 -8.09
CA MET A 1 -10.23 4.20 -7.43
C MET A 1 -11.33 4.43 -6.42
N PRO A 2 -12.41 3.63 -6.40
CA PRO A 2 -13.38 3.71 -5.31
C PRO A 2 -12.69 3.38 -3.97
N PHE A 3 -13.18 3.96 -2.87
CA PHE A 3 -12.67 3.62 -1.54
C PHE A 3 -12.84 2.13 -1.29
N PRO A 4 -11.80 1.39 -0.86
CA PRO A 4 -11.90 -0.04 -0.69
C PRO A 4 -12.89 -0.37 0.43
N SER A 5 -13.88 -1.21 0.14
CA SER A 5 -14.90 -1.64 1.09
C SER A 5 -14.83 -3.15 1.26
N GLN A 6 -15.17 -3.65 2.46
CA GLN A 6 -15.06 -5.08 2.82
C GLN A 6 -13.62 -5.64 2.70
N VAL A 7 -12.63 -4.80 2.97
CA VAL A 7 -11.21 -5.18 2.97
C VAL A 7 -10.63 -5.10 4.37
N ARG A 8 -9.54 -5.83 4.60
CA ARG A 8 -8.65 -5.57 5.72
C ARG A 8 -7.54 -4.63 5.26
N VAL A 9 -7.50 -3.43 5.84
CA VAL A 9 -6.39 -2.48 5.63
C VAL A 9 -5.14 -3.02 6.32
N LEU A 10 -4.01 -3.00 5.61
CA LEU A 10 -2.71 -3.47 6.08
C LEU A 10 -1.73 -2.31 6.30
N ALA A 11 -1.85 -1.24 5.50
CA ALA A 11 -1.02 -0.05 5.62
C ALA A 11 -1.80 1.20 5.22
N THR A 12 -1.56 2.29 5.97
CA THR A 12 -2.07 3.64 5.71
C THR A 12 -0.90 4.62 5.68
N VAL A 13 -1.03 5.70 4.92
CA VAL A 13 -0.09 6.84 5.02
C VAL A 13 -0.33 7.57 6.33
N ASP A 14 0.75 7.95 7.00
CA ASP A 14 0.72 8.91 8.10
C ASP A 14 0.65 10.33 7.52
N GLU A 15 -0.56 10.87 7.42
CA GLU A 15 -0.83 12.18 6.82
C GLU A 15 -0.31 13.35 7.68
N ASP A 16 0.07 13.13 8.95
CA ASP A 16 0.72 14.17 9.75
C ASP A 16 2.17 14.44 9.31
N THR A 17 2.78 13.50 8.59
CA THR A 17 4.11 13.68 7.99
C THR A 17 4.07 14.44 6.65
N MET A 18 2.88 14.72 6.12
CA MET A 18 2.68 15.37 4.82
C MET A 18 2.51 16.89 4.95
N LEU A 19 2.93 17.63 3.92
CA LEU A 19 2.75 19.09 3.87
C LEU A 19 1.26 19.46 3.76
N ARG A 20 0.71 20.02 4.84
CA ARG A 20 -0.69 20.49 4.91
C ARG A 20 -0.94 21.65 3.93
N GLY A 21 -2.14 21.68 3.36
CA GLY A 21 -2.58 22.74 2.43
C GLY A 21 -2.07 22.61 1.00
N THR A 22 -1.30 21.55 0.70
CA THR A 22 -0.81 21.27 -0.65
C THR A 22 -1.91 20.58 -1.47
N ARG A 23 -2.09 21.00 -2.73
CA ARG A 23 -2.95 20.27 -3.68
C ARG A 23 -2.09 19.30 -4.49
N GLY A 24 -2.57 18.08 -4.64
CA GLY A 24 -1.96 17.08 -5.50
C GLY A 24 -2.10 17.44 -6.99
N SER A 25 -1.64 16.53 -7.86
CA SER A 25 -1.77 16.67 -9.32
C SER A 25 -3.20 17.01 -9.73
N LEU A 26 -3.33 17.90 -10.72
CA LEU A 26 -4.62 18.41 -11.22
C LEU A 26 -5.53 19.05 -10.14
N GLY A 27 -4.97 19.50 -9.02
CA GLY A 27 -5.73 20.13 -7.94
C GLY A 27 -6.39 19.13 -6.99
N HIS A 28 -5.98 17.86 -6.99
CA HIS A 28 -6.53 16.84 -6.09
C HIS A 28 -6.42 17.27 -4.61
N PRO A 29 -7.47 17.15 -3.79
CA PRO A 29 -7.49 17.68 -2.42
C PRO A 29 -6.67 16.86 -1.40
N GLY A 30 -6.06 15.75 -1.83
CA GLY A 30 -5.44 14.76 -0.94
C GLY A 30 -6.45 13.71 -0.47
N HIS A 31 -6.03 12.80 0.41
CA HIS A 31 -6.87 11.72 0.93
C HIS A 31 -7.47 12.00 2.32
N GLY A 32 -7.09 13.13 2.95
CA GLY A 32 -7.53 13.47 4.30
C GLY A 32 -6.99 12.49 5.35
N ASP A 33 -7.67 12.35 6.49
CA ASP A 33 -7.19 11.53 7.62
C ASP A 33 -7.14 10.01 7.35
N SER A 34 -7.72 9.55 6.24
CA SER A 34 -7.80 8.14 5.88
C SER A 34 -7.20 7.89 4.50
N HIS A 35 -5.93 7.46 4.48
CA HIS A 35 -5.20 7.15 3.25
C HIS A 35 -4.66 5.70 3.24
N PRO A 36 -5.54 4.68 3.08
CA PRO A 36 -5.09 3.30 2.89
C PRO A 36 -4.30 3.13 1.60
N VAL A 37 -3.15 2.47 1.69
CA VAL A 37 -2.25 2.21 0.55
C VAL A 37 -1.97 0.72 0.37
N SER A 38 -2.39 -0.13 1.31
CA SER A 38 -2.36 -1.57 1.12
C SER A 38 -3.49 -2.25 1.87
N TRP A 39 -4.08 -3.27 1.25
CA TRP A 39 -5.18 -4.02 1.82
C TRP A 39 -5.23 -5.44 1.26
N CYS A 40 -6.02 -6.28 1.90
CA CYS A 40 -6.30 -7.62 1.43
C CYS A 40 -7.77 -8.00 1.64
N GLN A 41 -8.23 -8.95 0.83
CA GLN A 41 -9.62 -9.38 0.79
C GLN A 41 -9.71 -10.76 0.13
N TYR A 42 -10.70 -11.54 0.54
CA TYR A 42 -11.16 -12.65 -0.30
C TYR A 42 -12.13 -12.07 -1.33
N TYR A 43 -11.88 -12.36 -2.61
CA TYR A 43 -12.70 -11.85 -3.69
C TYR A 43 -12.86 -12.92 -4.76
N ASP A 44 -14.11 -13.25 -5.10
CA ASP A 44 -14.49 -14.21 -6.13
C ASP A 44 -13.76 -15.57 -6.01
N GLY A 45 -13.74 -16.14 -4.79
CA GLY A 45 -13.06 -17.41 -4.50
C GLY A 45 -11.53 -17.32 -4.42
N GLY A 46 -10.94 -16.16 -4.70
CA GLY A 46 -9.50 -15.92 -4.66
C GLY A 46 -9.04 -15.13 -3.42
N ARG A 47 -7.70 -15.06 -3.28
CA ARG A 47 -7.00 -14.17 -2.35
C ARG A 47 -6.49 -12.95 -3.12
N SER A 48 -6.95 -11.76 -2.74
CA SER A 48 -6.48 -10.50 -3.30
C SER A 48 -5.68 -9.74 -2.26
N TRP A 49 -4.41 -9.49 -2.57
CA TRP A 49 -3.54 -8.57 -1.85
C TRP A 49 -3.19 -7.42 -2.79
N VAL A 50 -3.36 -6.19 -2.35
CA VAL A 50 -3.20 -4.99 -3.17
C VAL A 50 -2.35 -3.98 -2.43
N THR A 51 -1.43 -3.35 -3.15
CA THR A 51 -0.64 -2.20 -2.68
C THR A 51 -0.60 -1.14 -3.77
N THR A 52 -0.64 0.13 -3.38
CA THR A 52 -0.40 1.29 -4.25
C THR A 52 1.00 1.88 -4.06
N LEU A 53 1.84 1.26 -3.23
CA LEU A 53 3.24 1.63 -3.05
C LEU A 53 4.08 1.21 -4.28
N GLY A 54 5.30 1.74 -4.38
CA GLY A 54 6.24 1.39 -5.45
C GLY A 54 6.27 2.35 -6.65
N HIS A 55 5.60 3.51 -6.57
CA HIS A 55 5.70 4.52 -7.62
C HIS A 55 7.08 5.23 -7.66
N ALA A 56 7.75 5.37 -6.52
CA ALA A 56 9.04 6.03 -6.43
C ALA A 56 10.09 5.26 -7.25
N VAL A 57 10.73 5.93 -8.20
CA VAL A 57 11.74 5.32 -9.09
C VAL A 57 12.92 4.76 -8.29
N ASP A 58 13.30 5.44 -7.21
CA ASP A 58 14.43 5.06 -6.36
C ASP A 58 14.29 3.64 -5.80
N ALA A 59 13.06 3.18 -5.54
CA ALA A 59 12.76 1.81 -5.08
C ALA A 59 13.08 0.71 -6.11
N TRP A 60 13.44 1.09 -7.34
CA TRP A 60 13.78 0.20 -8.45
C TRP A 60 15.23 0.39 -8.93
N THR A 61 16.07 1.00 -8.10
CA THR A 61 17.50 1.21 -8.35
C THR A 61 18.34 0.49 -7.30
N ASP A 62 19.65 0.39 -7.52
CA ASP A 62 20.58 -0.17 -6.53
C ASP A 62 20.96 0.84 -5.42
N ALA A 63 20.44 2.08 -5.46
CA ALA A 63 20.69 3.08 -4.44
C ALA A 63 19.82 2.79 -3.21
N PRO A 64 20.40 2.72 -2.00
CA PRO A 64 19.65 2.37 -0.81
C PRO A 64 18.69 3.49 -0.40
N THR A 65 17.47 3.11 -0.01
CA THR A 65 16.52 3.99 0.68
C THR A 65 16.23 3.47 2.09
N GLU A 66 15.80 4.36 2.99
CA GLU A 66 15.41 3.98 4.36
C GLU A 66 14.29 2.91 4.38
N GLY A 67 13.42 2.93 3.35
CA GLY A 67 12.26 2.06 3.23
C GLY A 67 12.51 0.68 2.61
N ASP A 68 13.71 0.40 2.08
CA ASP A 68 13.93 -0.77 1.20
C ASP A 68 13.58 -2.09 1.88
N ALA A 69 14.10 -2.32 3.08
CA ALA A 69 13.87 -3.56 3.81
C ALA A 69 12.38 -3.77 4.13
N TYR A 70 11.66 -2.69 4.47
CA TYR A 70 10.23 -2.74 4.75
C TYR A 70 9.41 -2.96 3.49
N PHE A 71 9.74 -2.27 2.40
CA PHE A 71 9.07 -2.42 1.11
C PHE A 71 9.24 -3.83 0.56
N LEU A 72 10.45 -4.38 0.60
CA LEU A 72 10.73 -5.73 0.16
C LEU A 72 9.97 -6.77 1.00
N ALA A 73 9.99 -6.64 2.33
CA ALA A 73 9.25 -7.51 3.23
C ALA A 73 7.73 -7.44 2.97
N HIS A 74 7.21 -6.24 2.71
CA HIS A 74 5.79 -6.01 2.40
C HIS A 74 5.36 -6.70 1.11
N VAL A 75 6.13 -6.51 0.01
CA VAL A 75 5.84 -7.12 -1.29
C VAL A 75 5.98 -8.66 -1.22
N LEU A 76 7.05 -9.16 -0.61
CA LEU A 76 7.27 -10.60 -0.45
C LEU A 76 6.16 -11.24 0.39
N GLY A 77 5.80 -10.66 1.54
CA GLY A 77 4.71 -11.15 2.38
C GLY A 77 3.35 -11.12 1.66
N GLY A 78 3.10 -10.08 0.85
CA GLY A 78 1.93 -10.01 -0.02
C GLY A 78 1.85 -11.16 -1.02
N ILE A 79 2.96 -11.44 -1.71
CA ILE A 79 3.07 -12.56 -2.67
C ILE A 79 2.88 -13.90 -1.98
N GLU A 80 3.62 -14.17 -0.90
CA GLU A 80 3.57 -15.45 -0.19
C GLU A 80 2.18 -15.72 0.41
N SER A 81 1.52 -14.70 0.94
CA SER A 81 0.18 -14.82 1.51
C SER A 81 -0.89 -15.05 0.44
N ALA A 82 -0.82 -14.37 -0.70
CA ALA A 82 -1.72 -14.59 -1.83
C ALA A 82 -1.54 -15.99 -2.45
N MET A 83 -0.29 -16.48 -2.52
CA MET A 83 0.04 -17.85 -2.94
C MET A 83 -0.37 -18.92 -1.92
N GLY A 84 -0.67 -18.54 -0.68
CA GLY A 84 -1.00 -19.48 0.40
C GLY A 84 0.20 -20.20 1.02
N ARG A 85 1.40 -19.66 0.83
CA ARG A 85 2.63 -20.11 1.52
C ARG A 85 2.74 -19.54 2.94
N ALA A 86 2.03 -18.45 3.22
CA ALA A 86 1.89 -17.82 4.52
C ALA A 86 0.41 -17.57 4.85
N PRO A 87 0.04 -17.32 6.12
CA PRO A 87 -1.31 -16.92 6.48
C PRO A 87 -1.77 -15.69 5.69
N PHE A 88 -2.96 -15.78 5.09
CA PHE A 88 -3.54 -14.67 4.34
C PHE A 88 -4.26 -13.68 5.25
N CYS A 89 -4.12 -12.38 4.94
CA CYS A 89 -4.79 -11.30 5.64
C CYS A 89 -4.56 -11.27 7.16
N ARG A 90 -3.31 -11.41 7.60
CA ARG A 90 -2.93 -11.26 9.00
C ARG A 90 -2.07 -10.04 9.24
#